data_AF-A0A7S2TVL0-F1
#
_entry.id   AF-A0A7S2TVL0-F1
#
_cell.length_a   1.000
_cell.length_b   1.000
_cell.length_c   1.000
_cell.angle_alpha   90.00
_cell.angle_beta   90.00
_cell.angle_gamma   90.00
#
_symmetry.space_group_name_H-M   'P 1'
#
loop_
_entity.id
_entity.type
_entity.pdbx_description
1 polymer ?
#
loop_
_entity_poly.entity_id
_entity_poly.type
_entity_poly.pdbx_seq_one_letter_code
_entity_poly.pdbx_strand_id
1 'polypeptide(L)'
;VVDPLLSPKALEEVVKNRDYYYQVRIAAAKALAFYASRARHGKDEAETRMRQDAESNGEWKAGEEKPPMLAYRALNDYLKIHYYDSGNQIWRSNNFSDFADYFLKRGVIKAIATIQDNESLSPTKVVDCLVSLLKDNDNGRNLYSDCYYLHDLILCLGKIRLSRTESPEKIWDQLSRYLEYDRVLPSYRNLISTAALKATCELMVADVLPRNKLRFKDFTTYPNYDKVRLTALQCMVKLIVKDPKSAPEVLMTICDEVCPGVQREALRYWTEYWERQPPIVKKFSLKDGDAPEAVKLRNHIWALLIDHPDGVIRYTAERLYSAIWQKGPKSSVDKQIYLLVQSNPVPSAMRRWHDAKVSLQKWKADRTKHMSTYDSRLSGSVSIKINPSGKERVSLKMSGVRK
;
A
#
# COMPACT_ATOMS: atom_id res chain seq x y z
N VAL A 1 -12.33 17.17 -1.34
CA VAL A 1 -12.20 18.56 -1.83
C VAL A 1 -10.99 19.14 -1.12
N VAL A 2 -9.81 19.08 -1.76
CA VAL A 2 -8.60 19.77 -1.27
C VAL A 2 -8.58 21.07 -2.06
N ASP A 3 -8.75 22.18 -1.36
CA ASP A 3 -8.84 23.52 -1.95
C ASP A 3 -7.55 23.83 -2.76
N PRO A 4 -7.61 24.45 -3.95
CA PRO A 4 -6.43 24.63 -4.81
C PRO A 4 -5.46 25.77 -4.39
N LEU A 5 -5.63 26.38 -3.22
CA LEU A 5 -5.20 27.78 -3.00
C LEU A 5 -3.98 28.03 -2.09
N LEU A 6 -3.24 27.01 -1.62
CA LEU A 6 -1.95 27.29 -0.97
C LEU A 6 -0.81 27.29 -1.99
N SER A 7 -0.13 28.44 -2.11
CA SER A 7 1.06 28.56 -2.94
C SER A 7 2.16 27.60 -2.45
N PRO A 8 3.01 27.06 -3.34
CA PRO A 8 4.14 26.20 -2.94
C PRO A 8 5.07 26.88 -1.91
N LYS A 9 5.24 28.20 -2.00
CA LYS A 9 6.01 29.00 -1.03
C LYS A 9 5.35 28.96 0.36
N ALA A 10 4.03 29.11 0.46
CA ALA A 10 3.32 29.02 1.74
C ALA A 10 3.44 27.61 2.36
N LEU A 11 3.37 26.55 1.55
CA LEU A 11 3.57 25.18 2.03
C LEU A 11 5.00 24.93 2.51
N GLU A 12 6.00 25.50 1.84
CA GLU A 12 7.40 25.45 2.27
C GLU A 12 7.60 26.09 3.64
N GLU A 13 7.00 27.26 3.88
CA GLU A 13 7.01 27.92 5.19
C GLU A 13 6.37 27.06 6.27
N VAL A 14 5.23 26.41 5.98
CA VAL A 14 4.60 25.48 6.91
C VAL A 14 5.51 24.30 7.22
N VAL A 15 6.21 23.74 6.23
CA VAL A 15 7.15 22.63 6.46
C VAL A 15 8.33 23.07 7.34
N LYS A 16 8.84 24.29 7.18
CA LYS A 16 9.99 24.80 7.95
C LYS A 16 9.63 25.25 9.37
N ASN A 17 8.44 25.81 9.56
CA ASN A 17 8.04 26.37 10.84
C ASN A 17 7.88 25.26 11.91
N ARG A 18 8.67 25.37 12.98
CA ARG A 18 8.71 24.41 14.09
C ARG A 18 7.52 24.52 15.04
N ASP A 19 6.79 25.63 15.02
CA ASP A 19 5.63 25.86 15.88
C ASP A 19 4.43 25.00 15.45
N TYR A 20 4.39 24.57 14.19
CA TYR A 20 3.36 23.67 13.71
C TYR A 20 3.60 22.22 14.15
N TYR A 21 2.49 21.56 14.47
CA TYR A 21 2.48 20.13 14.77
C TYR A 21 3.04 19.31 13.59
N TYR A 22 3.91 18.33 13.89
CA TYR A 22 4.66 17.59 12.88
C TYR A 22 3.78 16.90 11.83
N GLN A 23 2.56 16.45 12.16
CA GLN A 23 1.65 15.86 11.17
C GLN A 23 1.14 16.89 10.14
N VAL A 24 0.93 18.15 10.56
CA VAL A 24 0.56 19.24 9.66
C VAL A 24 1.70 19.52 8.68
N ARG A 25 2.94 19.54 9.20
CA ARG A 25 4.16 19.69 8.39
C ARG A 25 4.34 18.53 7.41
N ILE A 26 4.06 17.29 7.83
CA ILE A 26 4.06 16.11 6.94
C ILE A 26 2.98 16.21 5.86
N ALA A 27 1.78 16.71 6.20
CA ALA A 27 0.71 16.93 5.23
C ALA A 27 1.10 17.99 4.20
N ALA A 28 1.71 19.09 4.63
CA ALA A 28 2.26 20.12 3.75
C ALA A 28 3.35 19.55 2.82
N ALA A 29 4.25 18.71 3.34
CA ALA A 29 5.27 18.04 2.53
C ALA A 29 4.66 17.12 1.46
N LYS A 30 3.60 16.38 1.79
CA LYS A 30 2.85 15.56 0.82
C LYS A 30 2.17 16.42 -0.25
N ALA A 31 1.61 17.56 0.14
CA ALA A 31 1.01 18.50 -0.81
C ALA A 31 2.08 19.04 -1.77
N LEU A 32 3.26 19.45 -1.27
CA LEU A 32 4.39 19.86 -2.11
C LEU A 32 4.81 18.77 -3.10
N ALA A 33 4.92 17.52 -2.66
CA ALA A 33 5.25 16.41 -3.57
C ALA A 33 4.18 16.19 -4.66
N PHE A 34 2.90 16.39 -4.31
CA PHE A 34 1.81 16.35 -5.28
C PHE A 34 1.93 17.48 -6.31
N TYR A 35 2.22 18.71 -5.88
CA TYR A 35 2.48 19.84 -6.79
C TYR A 35 3.68 19.58 -7.71
N ALA A 36 4.76 19.02 -7.16
CA ALA A 36 5.95 18.66 -7.93
C ALA A 36 5.64 17.65 -9.04
N SER A 37 4.71 16.72 -8.80
CA SER A 37 4.33 15.67 -9.76
C SER A 37 3.34 16.16 -10.82
N ARG A 38 2.40 17.03 -10.44
CA ARG A 38 1.33 17.48 -11.34
C ARG A 38 1.85 18.41 -12.44
N ALA A 39 2.81 19.27 -12.12
CA ALA A 39 3.06 20.46 -12.92
C ALA A 39 4.08 20.28 -14.07
N ARG A 40 4.28 19.04 -14.54
CA ARG A 40 4.82 18.82 -15.88
C ARG A 40 3.73 18.45 -16.91
N HIS A 41 2.51 18.05 -16.50
CA HIS A 41 1.43 17.65 -17.41
C HIS A 41 0.83 18.90 -18.06
N GLY A 42 1.54 19.46 -19.04
CA GLY A 42 1.23 20.74 -19.71
C GLY A 42 -0.02 20.73 -20.61
N LYS A 43 -1.16 20.24 -20.10
CA LYS A 43 -2.48 20.32 -20.76
C LYS A 43 -3.65 20.65 -19.83
N ASP A 44 -3.43 20.82 -18.52
CA ASP A 44 -4.53 21.14 -17.60
C ASP A 44 -4.80 22.64 -17.54
N GLU A 45 -6.04 23.04 -17.84
CA GLU A 45 -6.56 24.41 -17.66
C GLU A 45 -6.33 24.95 -16.23
N ALA A 46 -6.19 24.06 -15.24
CA ALA A 46 -5.85 24.40 -13.87
C ALA A 46 -4.42 24.96 -13.74
N GLU A 47 -3.46 24.47 -14.53
CA GLU A 47 -2.09 24.99 -14.55
C GLU A 47 -2.04 26.39 -15.18
N THR A 48 -2.83 26.62 -16.24
CA THR A 48 -2.97 27.94 -16.87
C THR A 48 -3.65 28.95 -15.93
N ARG A 49 -4.70 28.53 -15.21
CA ARG A 49 -5.36 29.37 -14.20
C ARG A 49 -4.45 29.68 -13.00
N MET A 50 -3.71 28.69 -12.50
CA MET A 50 -2.75 28.92 -11.42
C MET A 50 -1.56 29.78 -11.85
N ARG A 51 -1.10 29.69 -13.11
CA ARG A 51 -0.13 30.63 -13.69
C ARG A 51 -0.69 32.06 -13.70
N GLN A 52 -1.92 32.22 -14.15
CA GLN A 52 -2.60 33.52 -14.14
C GLN A 52 -2.81 34.07 -12.72
N ASP A 53 -3.14 33.22 -11.74
CA ASP A 53 -3.29 33.62 -10.33
C ASP A 53 -1.95 34.01 -9.68
N ALA A 54 -0.87 33.29 -9.98
CA ALA A 54 0.47 33.60 -9.47
C ALA A 54 1.08 34.86 -10.13
N GLU A 55 0.82 35.08 -11.42
CA GLU A 55 1.20 36.30 -12.15
C GLU A 55 0.37 37.51 -11.70
N SER A 56 -0.93 37.34 -11.46
CA SER A 56 -1.82 38.43 -11.02
C SER A 56 -1.60 38.84 -9.55
N ASN A 57 -1.21 37.92 -8.67
CA ASN A 57 -0.81 38.23 -7.30
C ASN A 57 0.63 38.77 -7.18
N GLY A 58 1.36 38.91 -8.30
CA GLY A 58 2.74 39.43 -8.32
C GLY A 58 3.77 38.48 -7.66
N GLU A 59 3.43 37.21 -7.48
CA GLU A 59 4.28 36.22 -6.79
C GLU A 59 5.38 35.63 -7.69
N TRP A 60 5.37 35.94 -8.99
CA TRP A 60 6.26 35.37 -9.99
C TRP A 60 6.76 36.40 -11.02
N LYS A 61 8.07 36.40 -11.30
CA LYS A 61 8.73 37.24 -12.33
C LYS A 61 9.39 36.40 -13.41
N ALA A 62 9.39 36.88 -14.65
CA ALA A 62 10.05 36.23 -15.78
C ALA A 62 11.55 36.01 -15.51
N GLY A 63 11.97 34.73 -15.44
CA GLY A 63 13.32 34.30 -15.04
C GLY A 63 13.35 33.38 -13.83
N GLU A 64 12.26 33.28 -13.06
CA GLU A 64 12.12 32.36 -11.93
C GLU A 64 11.85 30.91 -12.36
N GLU A 65 12.43 29.94 -11.64
CA GLU A 65 12.26 28.51 -11.89
C GLU A 65 10.77 28.10 -11.82
N LYS A 66 10.36 27.15 -12.66
CA LYS A 66 8.96 26.71 -12.72
C LYS A 66 8.48 26.21 -11.34
N PRO A 67 7.22 26.50 -10.92
CA PRO A 67 6.62 26.05 -9.66
C PRO A 67 6.77 24.54 -9.27
N PRO A 68 6.75 23.56 -10.19
CA PRO A 68 6.98 22.14 -9.85
C PRO A 68 8.41 21.85 -9.41
N MET A 69 9.39 22.52 -10.04
CA MET A 69 10.80 22.39 -9.67
C MET A 69 11.05 23.06 -8.32
N LEU A 70 10.34 24.15 -8.04
CA LEU A 70 10.35 24.81 -6.74
C LEU A 70 9.86 23.87 -5.62
N ALA A 71 8.78 23.12 -5.85
CA ALA A 71 8.24 22.20 -4.84
C ALA A 71 9.17 21.02 -4.52
N TYR A 72 9.80 20.40 -5.54
CA TYR A 72 10.84 19.40 -5.31
C TYR A 72 12.05 20.00 -4.60
N ARG A 73 12.49 21.18 -5.04
CA ARG A 73 13.63 21.90 -4.47
C ARG A 73 13.39 22.23 -3.00
N ALA A 74 12.22 22.74 -2.62
CA ALA A 74 11.86 23.03 -1.23
C ALA A 74 12.04 21.81 -0.32
N LEU A 75 11.56 20.63 -0.75
CA LEU A 75 11.70 19.38 0.02
C LEU A 75 13.15 18.90 0.08
N ASN A 76 13.87 18.99 -1.03
CA ASN A 76 15.27 18.58 -1.11
C ASN A 76 16.19 19.51 -0.31
N ASP A 77 15.93 20.82 -0.36
CA ASP A 77 16.64 21.85 0.37
C ASP A 77 16.37 21.71 1.87
N TYR A 78 15.12 21.42 2.27
CA TYR A 78 14.81 21.04 3.66
C TYR A 78 15.68 19.86 4.13
N LEU A 79 15.75 18.77 3.35
CA LEU A 79 16.59 17.63 3.72
C LEU A 79 18.07 18.00 3.82
N LYS A 80 18.58 18.77 2.84
CA LYS A 80 19.99 19.15 2.81
C LYS A 80 20.38 20.07 3.98
N ILE A 81 19.57 21.08 4.26
CA ILE A 81 19.82 22.04 5.34
C ILE A 81 19.87 21.32 6.69
N HIS A 82 18.94 20.39 6.94
CA HIS A 82 18.81 19.76 8.25
C HIS A 82 19.69 18.51 8.44
N TYR A 83 19.92 17.73 7.38
CA TYR A 83 20.51 16.39 7.50
C TYR A 83 21.74 16.15 6.64
N TYR A 84 22.18 17.11 5.82
CA TYR A 84 23.35 16.93 4.96
C TYR A 84 24.55 17.72 5.48
N ASP A 85 25.74 17.12 5.37
CA ASP A 85 27.00 17.79 5.62
C ASP A 85 27.63 18.18 4.27
N SER A 86 27.48 19.45 3.90
CA SER A 86 28.02 19.98 2.65
C SER A 86 29.56 19.93 2.58
N GLY A 87 30.25 19.90 3.72
CA GLY A 87 31.72 19.84 3.75
C GLY A 87 32.24 18.46 3.35
N ASN A 88 31.63 17.41 3.91
CA ASN A 88 32.03 16.02 3.65
C ASN A 88 31.24 15.35 2.51
N GLN A 89 30.25 16.04 1.95
CA GLN A 89 29.34 15.55 0.90
C GLN A 89 28.57 14.26 1.28
N ILE A 90 28.30 14.07 2.56
CA ILE A 90 27.60 12.89 3.11
C ILE A 90 26.38 13.31 3.93
N TRP A 91 25.44 12.39 4.09
CA TRP A 91 24.36 12.56 5.07
C TRP A 91 24.92 12.48 6.50
N ARG A 92 24.47 13.38 7.37
CA ARG A 92 24.87 13.42 8.79
C ARG A 92 24.39 12.15 9.50
N SER A 93 25.15 11.72 10.51
CA SER A 93 24.73 10.63 11.40
C SER A 93 23.33 10.89 11.97
N ASN A 94 22.55 9.83 12.11
CA ASN A 94 21.20 9.90 12.62
C ASN A 94 21.16 10.43 14.06
N ASN A 95 20.15 11.25 14.35
CA ASN A 95 19.79 11.67 15.69
C ASN A 95 18.27 11.64 15.80
N PHE A 96 17.72 10.67 16.55
CA PHE A 96 16.28 10.51 16.72
C PHE A 96 15.78 10.94 18.10
N SER A 97 16.56 11.78 18.79
CA SER A 97 16.20 12.29 20.12
C SER A 97 14.99 13.23 20.08
N ASP A 98 14.79 13.94 18.96
CA ASP A 98 13.58 14.70 18.70
C ASP A 98 12.60 13.86 17.87
N PHE A 99 11.51 13.42 18.50
CA PHE A 99 10.48 12.61 17.84
C PHE A 99 9.73 13.38 16.75
N ALA A 100 9.47 14.68 16.93
CA ALA A 100 8.75 15.48 15.95
C ALA A 100 9.60 15.62 14.67
N ASP A 101 10.89 15.91 14.84
CA ASP A 101 11.85 15.95 13.73
C ASP A 101 12.00 14.58 13.05
N TYR A 102 12.11 13.50 13.83
CA TYR A 102 12.19 12.13 13.32
C TYR A 102 10.99 11.74 12.45
N PHE A 103 9.77 12.00 12.91
CA PHE A 103 8.56 11.70 12.13
C PHE A 103 8.46 12.59 10.89
N LEU A 104 8.88 13.85 10.99
CA LEU A 104 8.90 14.76 9.85
C LEU A 104 9.93 14.33 8.81
N LYS A 105 11.17 13.99 9.20
CA LYS A 105 12.21 13.43 8.31
C LYS A 105 11.66 12.26 7.50
N ARG A 106 11.03 11.29 8.18
CA ARG A 106 10.37 10.14 7.54
C ARG A 106 9.25 10.55 6.59
N GLY A 107 8.42 11.51 6.99
CA GLY A 107 7.30 12.01 6.19
C GLY A 107 7.76 12.73 4.91
N VAL A 108 8.77 13.58 5.01
CA VAL A 108 9.37 14.30 3.88
C VAL A 108 9.99 13.33 2.88
N ILE A 109 10.75 12.33 3.35
CA ILE A 109 11.33 11.30 2.47
C ILE A 109 10.25 10.52 1.75
N LYS A 110 9.17 10.14 2.45
CA LYS A 110 8.01 9.48 1.84
C LYS A 110 7.33 10.36 0.78
N ALA A 111 7.24 11.67 1.03
CA ALA A 111 6.68 12.61 0.07
C ALA A 111 7.58 12.70 -1.17
N ILE A 112 8.89 12.87 -1.01
CA ILE A 112 9.86 12.90 -2.11
C ILE A 112 9.77 11.63 -2.97
N ALA A 113 9.64 10.46 -2.34
CA ALA A 113 9.51 9.19 -3.05
C ALA A 113 8.23 9.04 -3.90
N THR A 114 7.22 9.90 -3.67
CA THR A 114 6.00 9.93 -4.49
C THR A 114 6.10 10.86 -5.69
N ILE A 115 7.19 11.61 -5.82
CA ILE A 115 7.38 12.55 -6.92
C ILE A 115 7.62 11.78 -8.21
N GLN A 116 6.82 12.09 -9.22
CA GLN A 116 6.90 11.52 -10.56
C GLN A 116 6.91 12.61 -11.62
N ASP A 117 7.44 12.31 -12.79
CA ASP A 117 7.31 13.16 -13.98
C ASP A 117 6.04 12.83 -14.78
N ASN A 118 5.92 13.42 -15.97
CA ASN A 118 4.78 13.24 -16.87
C ASN A 118 4.53 11.82 -17.34
N GLU A 119 5.59 11.02 -17.37
CA GLU A 119 5.53 9.65 -17.83
C GLU A 119 5.27 8.71 -16.65
N SER A 120 4.91 9.28 -15.48
CA SER A 120 4.79 8.56 -14.21
C SER A 120 6.11 7.90 -13.78
N LEU A 121 7.25 8.43 -14.25
CA LEU A 121 8.59 7.97 -13.90
C LEU A 121 9.15 8.80 -12.75
N SER A 122 9.95 8.17 -11.90
CA SER A 122 10.63 8.85 -10.81
C SER A 122 11.83 9.63 -11.37
N PRO A 123 11.96 10.94 -11.09
CA PRO A 123 13.11 11.71 -11.54
C PRO A 123 14.43 11.15 -11.01
N THR A 124 15.49 11.14 -11.81
CA THR A 124 16.82 10.61 -11.43
C THR A 124 17.33 11.21 -10.12
N LYS A 125 17.14 12.52 -9.91
CA LYS A 125 17.53 13.21 -8.67
C LYS A 125 16.81 12.67 -7.41
N VAL A 126 15.57 12.20 -7.55
CA VAL A 126 14.82 11.54 -6.46
C VAL A 126 15.43 10.18 -6.16
N VAL A 127 15.74 9.40 -7.21
CA VAL A 127 16.36 8.08 -7.08
C VAL A 127 17.71 8.17 -6.40
N ASP A 128 18.59 9.06 -6.86
CA ASP A 128 19.92 9.26 -6.28
C ASP A 128 19.85 9.77 -4.83
N CYS A 129 18.87 10.64 -4.51
CA CYS A 129 18.64 11.10 -3.14
C CYS A 129 18.27 9.93 -2.21
N LEU A 130 17.32 9.07 -2.61
CA LEU A 130 16.91 7.91 -1.80
C LEU A 130 18.04 6.87 -1.65
N VAL A 131 18.79 6.62 -2.72
CA VAL A 131 19.93 5.69 -2.70
C VAL A 131 21.06 6.22 -1.81
N SER A 132 21.39 7.52 -1.90
CA SER A 132 22.43 8.12 -1.05
C SER A 132 22.04 8.12 0.44
N LEU A 133 20.78 8.39 0.77
CA LEU A 133 20.29 8.29 2.15
C LEU A 133 20.48 6.89 2.75
N LEU A 134 20.31 5.83 1.96
CA LEU A 134 20.56 4.45 2.38
C LEU A 134 22.04 4.09 2.40
N LYS A 135 22.83 4.61 1.46
CA LYS A 135 24.26 4.35 1.36
C LYS A 135 25.02 4.92 2.55
N ASP A 136 24.68 6.15 2.94
CA ASP A 136 25.37 6.94 3.96
C ASP A 136 24.66 6.88 5.32
N ASN A 137 23.69 5.96 5.50
CA ASN A 137 23.01 5.79 6.77
C ASN A 137 24.01 5.38 7.86
N ASP A 138 24.24 6.28 8.81
CA ASP A 138 25.06 6.05 9.99
C ASP A 138 24.22 6.23 11.25
N ASN A 139 24.10 5.15 12.03
CA ASN A 139 23.38 5.13 13.31
C ASN A 139 24.33 4.95 14.51
N GLY A 140 25.66 5.04 14.33
CA GLY A 140 26.64 4.71 15.37
C GLY A 140 26.65 5.67 16.57
N ARG A 141 26.19 6.92 16.39
CA ARG A 141 26.10 7.93 17.45
C ARG A 141 24.67 8.14 17.98
N ASN A 142 23.71 7.40 17.43
CA ASN A 142 22.30 7.55 17.79
C ASN A 142 21.94 6.59 18.93
N LEU A 143 21.22 7.07 19.93
CA LEU A 143 20.76 6.24 21.05
C LEU A 143 19.56 5.35 20.70
N TYR A 144 18.95 5.57 19.53
CA TYR A 144 17.74 4.88 19.08
C TYR A 144 18.03 3.96 17.89
N SER A 145 17.21 2.93 17.72
CA SER A 145 17.27 2.08 16.53
C SER A 145 16.72 2.80 15.29
N ASP A 146 17.40 2.63 14.16
CA ASP A 146 17.00 3.12 12.84
C ASP A 146 16.14 2.14 12.03
N CYS A 147 15.78 0.98 12.58
CA CYS A 147 15.05 -0.06 11.83
C CYS A 147 13.75 0.45 11.17
N TYR A 148 12.98 1.31 11.84
CA TYR A 148 11.76 1.90 11.29
C TYR A 148 12.02 2.99 10.24
N TYR A 149 13.14 3.69 10.36
CA TYR A 149 13.59 4.67 9.37
C TYR A 149 14.04 3.95 8.09
N LEU A 150 14.90 2.95 8.22
CA LEU A 150 15.36 2.08 7.14
C LEU A 150 14.21 1.34 6.45
N HIS A 151 13.28 0.77 7.22
CA HIS A 151 12.07 0.14 6.69
C HIS A 151 11.31 1.08 5.74
N ASP A 152 11.07 2.32 6.16
CA ASP A 152 10.36 3.29 5.34
C ASP A 152 11.13 3.71 4.09
N LEU A 153 12.44 3.92 4.20
CA LEU A 153 13.33 4.21 3.07
C LEU A 153 13.32 3.08 2.03
N ILE A 154 13.43 1.84 2.48
CA ILE A 154 13.41 0.65 1.60
C ILE A 154 12.05 0.53 0.90
N LEU A 155 10.94 0.76 1.60
CA LEU A 155 9.62 0.79 0.97
C LEU A 155 9.47 1.93 -0.04
N CYS A 156 10.11 3.08 0.21
CA CYS A 156 10.17 4.18 -0.75
C CYS A 156 10.91 3.78 -2.03
N LEU A 157 12.05 3.07 -1.93
CA LEU A 157 12.74 2.52 -3.10
C LEU A 157 11.83 1.60 -3.93
N GLY A 158 10.99 0.79 -3.29
CA GLY A 158 10.02 -0.09 -3.97
C GLY A 158 9.00 0.64 -4.84
N LYS A 159 8.76 1.93 -4.58
CA LYS A 159 7.80 2.75 -5.33
C LYS A 159 8.41 3.45 -6.55
N ILE A 160 9.73 3.40 -6.70
CA ILE A 160 10.42 4.04 -7.81
C ILE A 160 9.97 3.43 -9.14
N ARG A 161 9.84 4.29 -10.15
CA ARG A 161 9.59 3.92 -11.55
C ARG A 161 10.73 4.48 -12.38
N LEU A 162 11.45 3.63 -13.11
CA LEU A 162 12.60 4.03 -13.91
C LEU A 162 12.24 4.07 -15.39
N SER A 163 12.91 4.94 -16.14
CA SER A 163 12.90 4.86 -17.60
C SER A 163 13.61 3.59 -18.08
N ARG A 164 13.32 3.13 -19.30
CA ARG A 164 14.00 1.98 -19.91
C ARG A 164 15.51 2.18 -20.08
N THR A 165 15.96 3.43 -20.07
CA THR A 165 17.38 3.80 -20.23
C THR A 165 18.16 3.78 -18.92
N GLU A 166 17.48 3.83 -17.77
CA GLU A 166 18.12 3.89 -16.46
C GLU A 166 18.34 2.48 -15.91
N SER A 167 19.53 2.20 -15.37
CA SER A 167 19.84 0.90 -14.79
C SER A 167 19.28 0.75 -13.37
N PRO A 168 18.55 -0.34 -13.06
CA PRO A 168 18.02 -0.59 -11.72
C PRO A 168 19.06 -1.14 -10.73
N GLU A 169 20.31 -1.33 -11.16
CA GLU A 169 21.38 -1.98 -10.39
C GLU A 169 21.64 -1.28 -9.05
N LYS A 170 21.75 0.05 -9.04
CA LYS A 170 21.95 0.82 -7.81
C LYS A 170 20.86 0.55 -6.76
N ILE A 171 19.61 0.38 -7.18
CA ILE A 171 18.47 0.09 -6.31
C ILE A 171 18.59 -1.36 -5.80
N TRP A 172 18.85 -2.29 -6.71
CA TRP A 172 19.00 -3.71 -6.39
C TRP A 172 20.14 -3.96 -5.40
N ASP A 173 21.27 -3.29 -5.58
CA ASP A 173 22.44 -3.41 -4.71
C ASP A 173 22.12 -2.97 -3.28
N GLN A 174 21.39 -1.86 -3.11
CA GLN A 174 20.95 -1.45 -1.76
C GLN A 174 19.96 -2.45 -1.16
N LEU A 175 18.96 -2.93 -1.92
CA LEU A 175 18.00 -3.92 -1.41
C LEU A 175 18.70 -5.22 -0.98
N SER A 176 19.63 -5.71 -1.79
CA SER A 176 20.41 -6.91 -1.50
C SER A 176 21.34 -6.72 -0.30
N ARG A 177 22.01 -5.57 -0.21
CA ARG A 177 22.86 -5.19 0.92
C ARG A 177 22.07 -5.21 2.24
N TYR A 178 20.89 -4.60 2.28
CA TYR A 178 20.07 -4.55 3.49
C TYR A 178 19.44 -5.91 3.86
N LEU A 179 19.13 -6.76 2.88
CA LEU A 179 18.75 -8.16 3.15
C LEU A 179 19.90 -8.94 3.80
N GLU A 180 21.12 -8.78 3.29
CA GLU A 180 22.30 -9.44 3.85
C GLU A 180 22.65 -8.90 5.25
N TYR A 181 22.54 -7.60 5.46
CA TYR A 181 22.75 -6.99 6.78
C TYR A 181 21.74 -7.50 7.80
N ASP A 182 20.45 -7.56 7.44
CA ASP A 182 19.39 -8.06 8.33
C ASP A 182 19.48 -9.58 8.57
N ARG A 183 20.19 -10.31 7.71
CA ARG A 183 20.52 -11.73 7.93
C ARG A 183 21.61 -11.90 8.98
N VAL A 184 22.67 -11.08 8.92
CA VAL A 184 23.80 -11.15 9.86
C VAL A 184 23.44 -10.54 11.22
N LEU A 185 22.75 -9.39 11.23
CA LEU A 185 22.29 -8.71 12.42
C LEU A 185 20.78 -8.39 12.29
N PRO A 186 19.91 -9.28 12.75
CA PRO A 186 18.46 -9.11 12.60
C PRO A 186 17.94 -7.86 13.30
N SER A 187 17.27 -7.01 12.53
CA SER A 187 16.43 -5.94 13.03
C SER A 187 15.22 -6.49 13.79
N TYR A 188 14.57 -5.62 14.58
CA TYR A 188 13.37 -5.97 15.31
C TYR A 188 12.34 -6.65 14.39
N ARG A 189 12.04 -7.93 14.67
CA ARG A 189 11.09 -8.75 13.90
C ARG A 189 11.36 -8.78 12.39
N ASN A 190 12.63 -8.68 11.98
CA ASN A 190 13.08 -8.65 10.59
C ASN A 190 12.32 -7.59 9.75
N LEU A 191 12.08 -6.41 10.34
CA LEU A 191 11.37 -5.32 9.68
C LEU A 191 12.05 -4.95 8.35
N ILE A 192 13.38 -4.92 8.33
CA ILE A 192 14.18 -4.59 7.14
C ILE A 192 13.99 -5.67 6.06
N SER A 193 14.13 -6.97 6.39
CA SER A 193 13.89 -8.04 5.41
C SER A 193 12.48 -8.00 4.83
N THR A 194 11.46 -7.79 5.66
CA THR A 194 10.08 -7.69 5.15
C THR A 194 9.87 -6.48 4.25
N ALA A 195 10.53 -5.35 4.54
CA ALA A 195 10.50 -4.17 3.68
C ALA A 195 11.19 -4.43 2.34
N ALA A 196 12.37 -5.05 2.37
CA ALA A 196 13.15 -5.33 1.17
C ALA A 196 12.43 -6.31 0.24
N LEU A 197 11.86 -7.40 0.77
CA LEU A 197 11.06 -8.33 -0.03
C LEU A 197 9.85 -7.64 -0.69
N LYS A 198 9.14 -6.79 0.07
CA LYS A 198 8.03 -5.99 -0.48
C LYS A 198 8.52 -5.04 -1.58
N ALA A 199 9.59 -4.30 -1.32
CA ALA A 199 10.14 -3.36 -2.28
C ALA A 199 10.58 -4.05 -3.57
N THR A 200 11.30 -5.18 -3.47
CA THR A 200 11.66 -6.02 -4.62
C THR A 200 10.42 -6.48 -5.40
N CYS A 201 9.37 -6.92 -4.70
CA CYS A 201 8.12 -7.33 -5.34
C CYS A 201 7.44 -6.17 -6.07
N GLU A 202 7.35 -4.98 -5.47
CA GLU A 202 6.78 -3.80 -6.12
C GLU A 202 7.55 -3.41 -7.40
N LEU A 203 8.89 -3.48 -7.36
CA LEU A 203 9.74 -3.20 -8.52
C LEU A 203 9.57 -4.25 -9.64
N MET A 204 9.42 -5.54 -9.29
CA MET A 204 9.12 -6.60 -10.27
C MET A 204 7.73 -6.45 -10.88
N VAL A 205 6.73 -6.07 -10.09
CA VAL A 205 5.35 -5.83 -10.58
C VAL A 205 5.30 -4.62 -11.51
N ALA A 206 6.12 -3.61 -11.23
CA ALA A 206 6.31 -2.43 -12.06
C ALA A 206 7.21 -2.68 -13.29
N ASP A 207 7.69 -3.91 -13.51
CA ASP A 207 8.59 -4.28 -14.61
C ASP A 207 9.93 -3.50 -14.61
N VAL A 208 10.35 -2.98 -13.46
CA VAL A 208 11.66 -2.33 -13.25
C VAL A 208 12.76 -3.37 -13.01
N LEU A 209 12.44 -4.45 -12.29
CA LEU A 209 13.33 -5.59 -12.07
C LEU A 209 12.85 -6.82 -12.84
N PRO A 210 13.76 -7.70 -13.28
CA PRO A 210 13.37 -8.95 -13.92
C PRO A 210 12.57 -9.82 -12.94
N ARG A 211 11.48 -10.40 -13.45
CA ARG A 211 10.58 -11.24 -12.66
C ARG A 211 11.29 -12.55 -12.34
N ASN A 212 11.63 -12.76 -11.07
CA ASN A 212 12.20 -14.01 -10.60
C ASN A 212 11.57 -14.41 -9.27
N LYS A 213 10.55 -15.28 -9.35
CA LYS A 213 9.82 -15.81 -8.19
C LYS A 213 10.69 -16.68 -7.28
N LEU A 214 11.72 -17.33 -7.82
CA LEU A 214 12.61 -18.20 -7.04
C LEU A 214 13.35 -17.41 -5.96
N ARG A 215 13.56 -16.09 -6.16
CA ARG A 215 14.14 -15.19 -5.16
C ARG A 215 13.33 -15.11 -3.86
N PHE A 216 12.03 -15.42 -3.89
CA PHE A 216 11.19 -15.42 -2.69
C PHE A 216 11.10 -16.79 -2.03
N LYS A 217 11.40 -17.88 -2.75
CA LYS A 217 11.21 -19.26 -2.28
C LYS A 217 12.07 -19.58 -1.05
N ASP A 218 13.30 -19.08 -1.01
CA ASP A 218 14.18 -19.28 0.14
C ASP A 218 13.68 -18.58 1.42
N PHE A 219 12.80 -17.57 1.26
CA PHE A 219 12.19 -16.84 2.37
C PHE A 219 10.85 -17.43 2.81
N THR A 220 10.26 -18.37 2.07
CA THR A 220 9.00 -19.03 2.45
C THR A 220 9.21 -20.22 3.38
N THR A 221 10.44 -20.70 3.53
CA THR A 221 10.75 -21.90 4.34
C THR A 221 11.17 -21.54 5.77
N TYR A 222 10.99 -22.49 6.69
CA TYR A 222 11.59 -22.45 8.03
C TYR A 222 13.13 -22.54 7.90
N PRO A 223 13.94 -21.81 8.71
CA PRO A 223 13.65 -21.15 9.99
C PRO A 223 13.33 -19.66 9.92
N ASN A 224 13.02 -19.10 8.75
CA ASN A 224 12.73 -17.67 8.62
C ASN A 224 11.58 -17.25 9.54
N TYR A 225 11.64 -16.02 10.09
CA TYR A 225 10.59 -15.48 10.95
C TYR A 225 9.21 -15.48 10.24
N ASP A 226 8.14 -15.79 10.99
CA ASP A 226 6.78 -15.95 10.45
C ASP A 226 6.33 -14.80 9.55
N LYS A 227 6.69 -13.56 9.90
CA LYS A 227 6.32 -12.39 9.10
C LYS A 227 7.09 -12.29 7.78
N VAL A 228 8.33 -12.79 7.74
CA VAL A 228 9.15 -12.89 6.53
C VAL A 228 8.54 -13.92 5.59
N ARG A 229 8.22 -15.12 6.11
CA ARG A 229 7.54 -16.18 5.33
C ARG A 229 6.22 -15.70 4.75
N LEU A 230 5.37 -15.10 5.58
CA LEU A 230 4.10 -14.52 5.12
C LEU A 230 4.32 -13.46 4.03
N THR A 231 5.30 -12.57 4.21
CA THR A 231 5.58 -11.52 3.24
C THR A 231 6.07 -12.10 1.92
N ALA A 232 6.96 -13.11 1.94
CA ALA A 232 7.44 -13.80 0.76
C ALA A 232 6.29 -14.49 0.00
N LEU A 233 5.40 -15.20 0.71
CA LEU A 233 4.20 -15.80 0.13
C LEU A 233 3.29 -14.75 -0.51
N GLN A 234 3.03 -13.64 0.17
CA GLN A 234 2.25 -12.52 -0.37
C GLN A 234 2.87 -11.94 -1.65
N CYS A 235 4.19 -11.79 -1.68
CA CYS A 235 4.94 -11.34 -2.85
C CYS A 235 4.81 -12.32 -4.03
N MET A 236 4.93 -13.63 -3.76
CA MET A 236 4.71 -14.67 -4.78
C MET A 236 3.29 -14.61 -5.34
N VAL A 237 2.27 -14.47 -4.49
CA VAL A 237 0.87 -14.32 -4.93
C VAL A 237 0.68 -13.09 -5.82
N LYS A 238 1.28 -11.96 -5.46
CA LYS A 238 1.17 -10.72 -6.23
C LYS A 238 1.77 -10.84 -7.64
N LEU A 239 2.81 -11.66 -7.82
CA LEU A 239 3.47 -11.86 -9.11
C LEU A 239 2.66 -12.76 -10.08
N ILE A 240 1.69 -13.53 -9.57
CA ILE A 240 0.85 -14.43 -10.39
C ILE A 240 0.08 -13.68 -11.48
N VAL A 241 -0.27 -12.41 -11.27
CA VAL A 241 -0.99 -11.62 -12.29
C VAL A 241 -0.27 -11.59 -13.63
N LYS A 242 1.06 -11.48 -13.57
CA LYS A 242 1.91 -11.40 -14.75
C LYS A 242 2.36 -12.78 -15.23
N ASP A 243 2.27 -13.82 -14.40
CA ASP A 243 2.54 -15.22 -14.73
C ASP A 243 1.51 -16.19 -14.11
N PRO A 244 0.30 -16.33 -14.71
CA PRO A 244 -0.74 -17.19 -14.18
C PRO A 244 -0.37 -18.68 -14.13
N LYS A 245 0.64 -19.12 -14.90
CA LYS A 245 1.07 -20.52 -14.94
C LYS A 245 1.75 -20.95 -13.64
N SER A 246 2.32 -19.99 -12.89
CA SER A 246 2.96 -20.25 -11.60
C SER A 246 1.99 -20.46 -10.44
N ALA A 247 0.69 -20.18 -10.64
CA ALA A 247 -0.31 -20.25 -9.59
C ALA A 247 -0.38 -21.61 -8.85
N PRO A 248 -0.29 -22.79 -9.50
CA PRO A 248 -0.35 -24.07 -8.80
C PRO A 248 0.83 -24.25 -7.83
N GLU A 249 2.04 -23.91 -8.26
CA GLU A 249 3.26 -24.00 -7.45
C GLU A 249 3.18 -23.07 -6.22
N VAL A 250 2.71 -21.84 -6.41
CA VAL A 250 2.57 -20.88 -5.29
C VAL A 250 1.50 -21.36 -4.31
N LEU A 251 0.36 -21.86 -4.81
CA LEU A 251 -0.72 -22.35 -3.95
C LEU A 251 -0.31 -23.62 -3.20
N MET A 252 0.45 -24.53 -3.82
CA MET A 252 1.09 -25.66 -3.15
C MET A 252 1.98 -25.19 -2.01
N THR A 253 2.87 -24.22 -2.26
CA THR A 253 3.76 -23.67 -1.24
C THR A 253 2.98 -23.07 -0.06
N ILE A 254 1.81 -22.46 -0.30
CA ILE A 254 0.93 -21.97 0.76
C ILE A 254 0.27 -23.13 1.53
N CYS A 255 -0.18 -24.17 0.83
CA CYS A 255 -0.80 -25.33 1.46
C CYS A 255 0.20 -26.12 2.32
N ASP A 256 1.47 -26.13 1.94
CA ASP A 256 2.55 -26.83 2.66
C ASP A 256 3.10 -26.03 3.86
N GLU A 257 2.63 -24.79 4.09
CA GLU A 257 3.08 -23.97 5.22
C GLU A 257 2.69 -24.61 6.56
N VAL A 258 3.71 -24.90 7.37
CA VAL A 258 3.58 -25.62 8.63
C VAL A 258 2.89 -24.78 9.71
N CYS A 259 3.09 -23.47 9.74
CA CYS A 259 2.49 -22.61 10.75
C CYS A 259 1.04 -22.23 10.37
N PRO A 260 0.01 -22.65 11.13
CA PRO A 260 -1.38 -22.37 10.78
C PRO A 260 -1.69 -20.87 10.71
N GLY A 261 -1.01 -20.05 11.52
CA GLY A 261 -1.17 -18.59 11.49
C GLY A 261 -0.69 -17.98 10.16
N VAL A 262 0.46 -18.40 9.67
CA VAL A 262 1.02 -17.94 8.37
C VAL A 262 0.16 -18.48 7.23
N GLN A 263 -0.18 -19.77 7.27
CA GLN A 263 -1.01 -20.43 6.26
C GLN A 263 -2.38 -19.74 6.13
N ARG A 264 -3.06 -19.47 7.24
CA ARG A 264 -4.34 -18.76 7.26
C ARG A 264 -4.25 -17.39 6.61
N GLU A 265 -3.24 -16.59 6.97
CA GLU A 265 -3.06 -15.25 6.44
C GLU A 265 -2.68 -15.26 4.95
N ALA A 266 -1.87 -16.22 4.51
CA ALA A 266 -1.50 -16.40 3.12
C ALA A 266 -2.68 -16.86 2.24
N LEU A 267 -3.47 -17.83 2.71
CA LEU A 267 -4.71 -18.26 2.05
C LEU A 267 -5.74 -17.12 1.98
N ARG A 268 -5.89 -16.34 3.06
CA ARG A 268 -6.76 -15.15 3.04
C ARG A 268 -6.29 -14.15 2.00
N TYR A 269 -4.99 -13.81 2.00
CA TYR A 269 -4.42 -12.89 1.02
C TYR A 269 -4.64 -13.38 -0.41
N TRP A 270 -4.44 -14.68 -0.67
CA TRP A 270 -4.76 -15.28 -1.96
C TRP A 270 -6.22 -15.04 -2.33
N THR A 271 -7.17 -15.42 -1.48
CA THR A 271 -8.60 -15.29 -1.81
C THR A 271 -9.01 -13.84 -2.06
N GLU A 272 -8.58 -12.90 -1.23
CA GLU A 272 -8.85 -11.48 -1.43
C GLU A 272 -8.24 -10.94 -2.73
N TYR A 273 -7.04 -11.39 -3.07
CA TYR A 273 -6.35 -11.00 -4.29
C TYR A 273 -7.01 -11.60 -5.53
N TRP A 274 -7.40 -12.86 -5.44
CA TRP A 274 -8.08 -13.64 -6.48
C TRP A 274 -9.46 -13.07 -6.83
N GLU A 275 -10.25 -12.73 -5.81
CA GLU A 275 -11.59 -12.11 -5.97
C GLU A 275 -11.52 -10.74 -6.64
N ARG A 276 -10.46 -9.96 -6.38
CA ARG A 276 -10.26 -8.64 -6.97
C ARG A 276 -9.82 -8.70 -8.43
N GLN A 277 -9.37 -9.84 -8.93
CA GLN A 277 -8.86 -10.01 -10.31
C GLN A 277 -9.59 -11.15 -11.08
N PRO A 278 -10.92 -11.06 -11.31
CA PRO A 278 -11.73 -12.10 -11.97
C PRO A 278 -11.23 -12.62 -13.34
N PRO A 279 -10.59 -11.80 -14.21
CA PRO A 279 -10.12 -12.26 -15.52
C PRO A 279 -9.02 -13.31 -15.46
N ILE A 280 -8.19 -13.31 -14.41
CA ILE A 280 -7.13 -14.30 -14.20
C ILE A 280 -7.75 -15.65 -13.82
N VAL A 281 -8.82 -15.61 -13.00
CA VAL A 281 -9.59 -16.79 -12.60
C VAL A 281 -10.18 -17.53 -13.80
N LYS A 282 -10.64 -16.79 -14.82
CA LYS A 282 -11.16 -17.40 -16.05
C LYS A 282 -10.08 -18.04 -16.93
N LYS A 283 -8.84 -17.54 -16.84
CA LYS A 283 -7.67 -18.12 -17.54
C LYS A 283 -7.07 -19.31 -16.79
N PHE A 284 -7.22 -19.32 -15.47
CA PHE A 284 -6.81 -20.40 -14.59
C PHE A 284 -7.97 -21.39 -14.40
N SER A 285 -8.25 -22.19 -15.42
CA SER A 285 -9.13 -23.35 -15.30
C SER A 285 -8.28 -24.60 -15.46
N LEU A 286 -7.91 -25.21 -14.33
CA LEU A 286 -7.32 -26.55 -14.31
C LEU A 286 -8.48 -27.53 -14.58
N LYS A 287 -8.61 -28.04 -15.80
CA LYS A 287 -9.54 -29.14 -16.05
C LYS A 287 -8.92 -30.43 -15.52
N ASP A 288 -9.77 -31.37 -15.09
CA ASP A 288 -9.38 -32.63 -14.43
C ASP A 288 -8.44 -33.55 -15.27
N GLY A 289 -8.17 -33.23 -16.53
CA GLY A 289 -7.23 -33.94 -17.41
C GLY A 289 -5.87 -33.27 -17.63
N ASP A 290 -5.66 -32.06 -17.09
CA ASP A 290 -4.51 -31.22 -17.42
C ASP A 290 -3.44 -31.27 -16.32
N ALA A 291 -2.46 -32.18 -16.47
CA ALA A 291 -1.21 -32.31 -15.71
C ALA A 291 -1.27 -32.89 -14.27
N PRO A 292 -0.29 -33.75 -13.88
CA PRO A 292 -0.21 -34.38 -12.55
C PRO A 292 -0.09 -33.37 -11.40
N GLU A 293 0.36 -32.16 -11.66
CA GLU A 293 0.43 -31.06 -10.68
C GLU A 293 -0.96 -30.57 -10.23
N ALA A 294 -1.94 -30.58 -11.14
CA ALA A 294 -3.32 -30.20 -10.83
C ALA A 294 -3.96 -31.17 -9.83
N VAL A 295 -3.69 -32.47 -10.00
CA VAL A 295 -4.17 -33.53 -9.11
C VAL A 295 -3.53 -33.40 -7.73
N LYS A 296 -2.21 -33.17 -7.67
CA LYS A 296 -1.50 -32.93 -6.40
C LYS A 296 -2.09 -31.73 -5.66
N LEU A 297 -2.31 -30.61 -6.37
CA LEU A 297 -2.90 -29.41 -5.80
C LEU A 297 -4.31 -29.65 -5.26
N ARG A 298 -5.15 -30.37 -6.03
CA ARG A 298 -6.49 -30.74 -5.59
C ARG A 298 -6.45 -31.53 -4.28
N ASN A 299 -5.56 -32.51 -4.19
CA ASN A 299 -5.42 -33.34 -2.99
C ASN A 299 -4.95 -32.53 -1.77
N HIS A 300 -4.05 -31.55 -1.94
CA HIS A 300 -3.60 -30.70 -0.83
C HIS A 300 -4.71 -29.79 -0.32
N ILE A 301 -5.44 -29.11 -1.24
CA ILE A 301 -6.59 -28.28 -0.86
C ILE A 301 -7.69 -29.13 -0.19
N TRP A 302 -7.89 -30.35 -0.67
CA TRP A 302 -8.83 -31.30 -0.09
C TRP A 302 -8.43 -31.75 1.32
N ALA A 303 -7.15 -32.04 1.56
CA ALA A 303 -6.63 -32.35 2.88
C ALA A 303 -6.88 -31.18 3.86
N LEU A 304 -6.65 -29.94 3.41
CA LEU A 304 -6.96 -28.74 4.20
C LEU A 304 -8.45 -28.61 4.53
N LEU A 305 -9.35 -29.08 3.65
CA LEU A 305 -10.80 -29.01 3.85
C LEU A 305 -11.30 -30.00 4.91
N ILE A 306 -10.81 -31.25 4.86
CA ILE A 306 -11.32 -32.33 5.72
C ILE A 306 -10.76 -32.23 7.13
N ASP A 307 -9.43 -32.22 7.25
CA ASP A 307 -8.75 -32.62 8.49
C ASP A 307 -8.04 -31.47 9.21
N HIS A 308 -8.03 -30.26 8.61
CA HIS A 308 -7.31 -29.15 9.21
C HIS A 308 -7.98 -28.68 10.52
N PRO A 309 -7.23 -28.54 11.63
CA PRO A 309 -7.80 -28.19 12.94
C PRO A 309 -8.43 -26.79 12.97
N ASP A 310 -7.92 -25.88 12.14
CA ASP A 310 -8.43 -24.52 12.02
C ASP A 310 -9.63 -24.44 11.05
N GLY A 311 -10.81 -24.11 11.58
CA GLY A 311 -12.01 -23.95 10.77
C GLY A 311 -11.97 -22.78 9.77
N VAL A 312 -11.16 -21.74 10.01
CA VAL A 312 -11.02 -20.61 9.06
C VAL A 312 -10.29 -21.08 7.81
N ILE A 313 -9.27 -21.93 7.99
CA ILE A 313 -8.53 -22.55 6.88
C ILE A 313 -9.45 -23.48 6.10
N ARG A 314 -10.24 -24.34 6.77
CA ARG A 314 -11.24 -25.20 6.12
C ARG A 314 -12.22 -24.40 5.27
N TYR A 315 -12.79 -23.33 5.83
CA TYR A 315 -13.70 -22.44 5.09
C TYR A 315 -13.02 -21.77 3.89
N THR A 316 -11.76 -21.34 4.04
CA THR A 316 -11.02 -20.71 2.95
C THR A 316 -10.68 -21.72 1.85
N ALA A 317 -10.33 -22.95 2.22
CA ALA A 317 -10.08 -24.06 1.31
C ALA A 317 -11.34 -24.45 0.52
N GLU A 318 -12.52 -24.49 1.16
CA GLU A 318 -13.81 -24.73 0.49
C GLU A 318 -14.09 -23.69 -0.61
N ARG A 319 -13.85 -22.40 -0.29
CA ARG A 319 -14.02 -21.30 -1.25
C ARG A 319 -13.04 -21.42 -2.41
N LEU A 320 -11.78 -21.75 -2.14
CA LEU A 320 -10.76 -21.96 -3.17
C LEU A 320 -11.13 -23.12 -4.09
N TYR A 321 -11.53 -24.25 -3.50
CA TYR A 321 -11.94 -25.44 -4.23
C TYR A 321 -13.12 -25.14 -5.17
N SER A 322 -14.14 -24.47 -4.65
CA SER A 322 -15.32 -24.07 -5.43
C SER A 322 -14.97 -23.08 -6.55
N ALA A 323 -14.05 -22.15 -6.28
CA ALA A 323 -13.64 -21.13 -7.25
C ALA A 323 -12.82 -21.71 -8.42
N ILE A 324 -11.93 -22.68 -8.15
CA ILE A 324 -11.04 -23.25 -9.16
C ILE A 324 -11.78 -24.29 -10.04
N TRP A 325 -12.58 -25.18 -9.45
CA TRP A 325 -13.21 -26.29 -10.17
C TRP A 325 -14.67 -26.05 -10.60
N GLN A 326 -15.24 -24.86 -10.30
CA GLN A 326 -16.52 -24.31 -10.79
C GLN A 326 -17.78 -25.19 -10.72
N LYS A 327 -17.74 -26.34 -10.05
CA LYS A 327 -18.89 -27.20 -9.82
C LYS A 327 -18.72 -27.82 -8.45
N GLY A 328 -19.82 -27.85 -7.68
CA GLY A 328 -19.93 -28.69 -6.50
C GLY A 328 -19.42 -30.10 -6.82
N PRO A 329 -18.86 -30.77 -5.82
CA PRO A 329 -17.81 -31.74 -6.02
C PRO A 329 -18.42 -32.92 -6.83
N LYS A 330 -17.83 -33.21 -8.01
CA LYS A 330 -18.49 -33.97 -9.10
C LYS A 330 -18.41 -35.48 -8.97
N SER A 331 -17.49 -36.01 -8.17
CA SER A 331 -17.37 -37.47 -8.01
C SER A 331 -18.44 -38.02 -7.05
N SER A 332 -18.74 -39.31 -7.12
CA SER A 332 -19.65 -39.94 -6.15
C SER A 332 -19.12 -39.83 -4.71
N VAL A 333 -17.79 -39.81 -4.57
CA VAL A 333 -17.03 -39.63 -3.32
C VAL A 333 -17.23 -38.23 -2.76
N ASP A 334 -17.22 -37.23 -3.63
CA ASP A 334 -17.42 -35.82 -3.33
C ASP A 334 -18.82 -35.50 -2.74
N LYS A 335 -19.88 -36.20 -3.18
CA LYS A 335 -21.24 -36.07 -2.63
C LYS A 335 -21.38 -36.69 -1.24
N GLN A 336 -20.80 -37.86 -1.02
CA GLN A 336 -20.78 -38.52 0.30
C GLN A 336 -20.01 -37.69 1.32
N ILE A 337 -18.98 -36.96 0.88
CA ILE A 337 -18.16 -36.13 1.76
C ILE A 337 -18.80 -34.76 2.02
N TYR A 338 -19.51 -34.16 1.06
CA TYR A 338 -20.37 -33.00 1.31
C TYR A 338 -21.43 -33.29 2.40
N LEU A 339 -22.01 -34.49 2.36
CA LEU A 339 -22.93 -34.98 3.39
C LEU A 339 -22.22 -35.20 4.75
N LEU A 340 -20.97 -35.69 4.75
CA LEU A 340 -20.17 -35.84 5.97
C LEU A 340 -19.81 -34.49 6.62
N VAL A 341 -19.42 -33.49 5.85
CA VAL A 341 -19.13 -32.12 6.33
C VAL A 341 -20.39 -31.45 6.90
N GLN A 342 -21.56 -31.71 6.31
CA GLN A 342 -22.85 -31.26 6.89
C GLN A 342 -23.21 -32.01 8.17
N SER A 343 -22.84 -33.29 8.29
CA SER A 343 -23.12 -34.12 9.47
C SER A 343 -22.18 -33.86 10.67
N ASN A 344 -20.98 -33.31 10.43
CA ASN A 344 -20.03 -32.91 11.46
C ASN A 344 -19.87 -31.38 11.49
N PRO A 345 -20.79 -30.66 12.17
CA PRO A 345 -20.73 -29.21 12.20
C PRO A 345 -19.46 -28.71 12.90
N VAL A 346 -18.74 -27.83 12.22
CA VAL A 346 -17.66 -26.99 12.77
C VAL A 346 -18.08 -26.41 14.12
N PRO A 347 -17.19 -26.37 15.15
CA PRO A 347 -17.53 -25.91 16.49
C PRO A 347 -18.29 -24.58 16.48
N SER A 348 -19.35 -24.54 17.28
CA SER A 348 -20.35 -23.47 17.45
C SER A 348 -19.82 -22.03 17.56
N ALA A 349 -18.54 -21.85 17.86
CA ALA A 349 -17.86 -20.55 17.86
C ALA A 349 -17.75 -19.91 16.46
N MET A 350 -17.69 -20.71 15.38
CA MET A 350 -17.46 -20.19 14.03
C MET A 350 -18.75 -19.74 13.31
N ARG A 351 -19.91 -20.34 13.65
CA ARG A 351 -21.23 -19.84 13.21
C ARG A 351 -21.48 -18.43 13.73
N ARG A 352 -21.14 -18.15 15.00
CA ARG A 352 -21.25 -16.79 15.57
C ARG A 352 -20.45 -15.74 14.80
N TRP A 353 -19.31 -16.10 14.23
CA TRP A 353 -18.47 -15.17 13.47
C TRP A 353 -19.00 -14.92 12.05
N HIS A 354 -19.52 -15.97 11.40
CA HIS A 354 -20.22 -15.84 10.11
C HIS A 354 -21.51 -15.02 10.27
N ASP A 355 -22.30 -15.30 11.30
CA ASP A 355 -23.52 -14.56 11.65
C ASP A 355 -23.20 -13.12 12.04
N ALA A 356 -22.10 -12.86 12.75
CA ALA A 356 -21.62 -11.51 13.06
C ALA A 356 -21.18 -10.75 11.80
N LYS A 357 -20.50 -11.42 10.85
CA LYS A 357 -20.06 -10.80 9.59
C LYS A 357 -21.23 -10.53 8.64
N VAL A 358 -22.18 -11.46 8.55
CA VAL A 358 -23.43 -11.29 7.79
C VAL A 358 -24.28 -10.21 8.44
N SER A 359 -24.41 -10.19 9.77
CA SER A 359 -25.10 -9.11 10.50
C SER A 359 -24.43 -7.75 10.30
N LEU A 360 -23.10 -7.70 10.26
CA LEU A 360 -22.34 -6.46 10.00
C LEU A 360 -22.51 -5.99 8.55
N GLN A 361 -22.56 -6.91 7.58
CA GLN A 361 -22.82 -6.56 6.18
C GLN A 361 -24.28 -6.17 5.94
N LYS A 362 -25.24 -6.83 6.59
CA LYS A 362 -26.66 -6.43 6.62
C LYS A 362 -26.80 -5.04 7.23
N TRP A 363 -26.17 -4.80 8.38
CA TRP A 363 -26.18 -3.48 9.03
C TRP A 363 -25.55 -2.39 8.16
N LYS A 364 -24.44 -2.67 7.47
CA LYS A 364 -23.82 -1.73 6.52
C LYS A 364 -24.73 -1.45 5.32
N ALA A 365 -25.37 -2.49 4.77
CA ALA A 365 -26.30 -2.39 3.64
C ALA A 365 -27.60 -1.64 4.02
N ASP A 366 -28.14 -1.92 5.20
CA ASP A 366 -29.32 -1.24 5.77
C ASP A 366 -28.99 0.21 6.12
N ARG A 367 -27.79 0.51 6.64
CA ARG A 367 -27.33 1.89 6.84
C ARG A 367 -27.26 2.67 5.53
N THR A 368 -26.76 2.07 4.44
CA THR A 368 -26.76 2.72 3.12
C THR A 368 -28.18 2.89 2.55
N LYS A 369 -29.09 1.94 2.81
CA LYS A 369 -30.52 2.04 2.43
C LYS A 369 -31.27 3.12 3.23
N HIS A 370 -30.97 3.26 4.53
CA HIS A 370 -31.53 4.29 5.39
C HIS A 370 -30.98 5.68 5.04
N MET A 371 -29.70 5.82 4.68
CA MET A 371 -29.15 7.09 4.18
C MET A 371 -29.76 7.51 2.84
N SER A 372 -30.02 6.58 1.90
CA SER A 372 -30.64 6.94 0.62
C SER A 372 -32.15 7.23 0.70
N THR A 373 -32.83 6.78 1.75
CA THR A 373 -34.26 7.06 1.99
C THR A 373 -34.50 8.28 2.87
N TYR A 374 -33.51 8.74 3.65
CA TYR A 374 -33.59 9.99 4.40
C TYR A 374 -33.43 11.25 3.52
N ASP A 375 -32.63 11.18 2.45
CA ASP A 375 -32.41 12.33 1.54
C ASP A 375 -33.61 12.65 0.63
N SER A 376 -34.55 11.72 0.44
CA SER A 376 -35.72 11.92 -0.43
C SER A 376 -36.99 12.37 0.31
N ARG A 377 -36.96 12.48 1.65
CA ARG A 377 -38.15 12.87 2.46
C ARG A 377 -37.97 14.16 3.27
N LEU A 378 -36.86 14.88 3.10
CA LEU A 378 -36.60 16.18 3.71
C LEU A 378 -36.36 17.25 2.64
N SER A 379 -37.42 17.65 1.92
CA SER A 379 -37.39 18.89 1.14
C SER A 379 -37.68 20.08 2.08
N GLY A 380 -36.69 20.50 2.86
CA GLY A 380 -36.72 21.78 3.58
C GLY A 380 -35.86 22.79 2.84
N SER A 381 -36.44 23.92 2.41
CA SER A 381 -35.66 25.02 1.87
C SER A 381 -35.16 25.92 3.02
N VAL A 382 -33.86 26.21 3.03
CA VAL A 382 -33.26 27.22 3.90
C VAL A 382 -33.10 28.49 3.08
N SER A 383 -33.68 29.60 3.56
CA SER A 383 -33.42 30.92 2.99
C SER A 383 -32.85 31.83 4.07
N ILE A 384 -31.71 32.45 3.75
CA ILE A 384 -31.03 33.42 4.60
C ILE A 384 -31.26 34.77 3.96
N LYS A 385 -31.95 35.68 4.67
CA LYS A 385 -32.05 37.09 4.28
C LYS A 385 -31.30 37.93 5.30
N ILE A 386 -30.34 38.69 4.81
CA ILE A 386 -29.56 39.65 5.61
C ILE A 386 -30.27 41.00 5.49
N ASN A 387 -30.76 41.53 6.60
CA ASN A 387 -31.28 42.89 6.64
C ASN A 387 -30.12 43.89 6.86
N PRO A 388 -30.26 45.14 6.39
CA PRO A 388 -29.19 46.15 6.41
C PRO A 388 -28.72 46.60 7.82
N SER A 389 -29.31 46.07 8.90
CA SER A 389 -28.88 46.29 10.29
C SER A 389 -27.98 45.18 10.87
N GLY A 390 -27.48 44.26 10.04
CA GLY A 390 -26.39 43.34 10.41
C GLY A 390 -26.75 42.20 11.36
N LYS A 391 -28.03 41.97 11.66
CA LYS A 391 -28.48 40.78 12.40
C LYS A 391 -29.01 39.72 11.43
N GLU A 392 -28.34 38.58 11.38
CA GLU A 392 -28.77 37.41 10.61
C GLU A 392 -30.02 36.79 11.23
N ARG A 393 -31.07 36.58 10.43
CA ARG A 393 -32.24 35.81 10.84
C ARG A 393 -32.42 34.64 9.88
N VAL A 394 -32.05 33.45 10.35
CA VAL A 394 -32.23 32.19 9.61
C VAL A 394 -33.64 31.68 9.86
N SER A 395 -34.41 31.43 8.80
CA SER A 395 -35.73 30.81 8.91
C SER A 395 -35.76 29.47 8.18
N LEU A 396 -36.17 28.44 8.92
CA LEU A 396 -36.28 27.04 8.46
C LEU A 396 -37.77 26.69 8.38
N LYS A 397 -38.24 26.30 7.19
CA LYS A 397 -39.60 25.78 7.00
C LYS A 397 -39.51 24.30 6.64
N MET A 398 -39.96 23.42 7.54
CA MET A 398 -40.02 21.98 7.32
C MET A 398 -41.47 21.52 7.25
N SER A 399 -41.84 20.75 6.22
CA SER A 399 -43.17 20.17 6.07
C SER A 399 -43.14 18.64 6.17
N GLY A 400 -43.97 18.07 7.06
CA GLY A 400 -44.19 16.63 7.27
C GLY A 400 -43.19 16.02 8.27
N VAL A 401 -43.56 15.29 9.32
CA VAL A 401 -44.68 14.35 9.53
C VAL A 401 -45.10 14.35 11.01
N ARG A 402 -46.40 14.11 11.28
CA ARG A 402 -47.00 13.88 12.61
C ARG A 402 -46.41 12.63 13.28
N LYS A 403 -46.26 12.73 14.61
CA LYS A 403 -45.86 11.73 15.63
C LYS A 403 -45.59 10.30 15.16
#